data_AF-A0AAW0YFZ2-F1
#
_entry.id   AF-A0AAW0YFZ2-F1
#
_cell.length_a   1.000
_cell.length_b   1.000
_cell.length_c   1.000
_cell.angle_alpha   90.00
_cell.angle_beta   90.00
_cell.angle_gamma   90.00
#
_symmetry.space_group_name_H-M   'P 1'
#
loop_
_entity.id
_entity.type
_entity.pdbx_description
1 polymer ?
#
loop_
_entity_poly.entity_id
_entity_poly.type
_entity_poly.pdbx_seq_one_letter_code
_entity_poly.pdbx_strand_id
1 'polypeptide(L)'
;MLSTVTLFTLLGALSSTASAAVITRAANPTFDLTTGAQTAIKDPAPVALSLEFFAFPGYVGLSATEQCLTNLDNAAGAPTRVRIGGTTQDRATFSPSLTSAVNYTVPSAGAAPATLNYGPSPTTIGLNRRLANLNNSIVAAQQAVAKMDNLYAFELGNEPHLYVSSDPIAGGKSWTPALDAQIQVSWQKSVSAALGKTNIIQGGVFLQPPKFSIQELGPVEQNAGTLNYVKSWADHSYPQSACGGSRTNLQTLQNHSNIVSYVATFQPEVNAANSYGPKPLFFGETNSATCGGGGISPTYGAALWIVDYVLQSVKLGYQRLHFHQGTIGNSPYSWWGQNNVFAPYYGAYFAASAIQGMSSIAQVDDGKSTLGVYSLYAGFRLSRSVVYNSAYFANSTTTGRPSQTVVLTGIPSGSTSVRTKRLTAPYSTSQQELGQNPTFGGQSFANGTCLAQGVENFESVKMTNGQATVSVGASEALLVYID
;
A
#
# COMPACT_ATOMS: atom_id res chain seq x y z
N MET A 1 5.76 35.96 81.76
CA MET A 1 4.84 37.04 82.14
C MET A 1 4.08 37.47 80.89
N LEU A 2 2.74 37.42 80.95
CA LEU A 2 1.67 38.12 80.18
C LEU A 2 1.92 38.56 78.71
N SER A 3 0.98 38.55 77.76
CA SER A 3 -0.42 38.12 77.62
C SER A 3 -0.88 38.55 76.21
N THR A 4 -1.81 37.78 75.59
CA THR A 4 -2.91 38.12 74.62
C THR A 4 -2.69 39.16 73.49
N VAL A 5 -3.18 38.95 72.25
CA VAL A 5 -4.58 39.15 71.75
C VAL A 5 -4.57 38.79 70.23
N THR A 6 -5.62 38.43 69.48
CA THR A 6 -6.91 37.73 69.59
C THR A 6 -7.39 37.57 68.13
N LEU A 7 -7.98 36.42 67.83
CA LEU A 7 -8.50 35.97 66.54
C LEU A 7 -9.96 36.42 66.35
N PHE A 8 -10.37 36.89 65.16
CA PHE A 8 -11.79 37.07 64.79
C PHE A 8 -12.10 36.49 63.39
N THR A 9 -12.92 35.43 63.41
CA THR A 9 -14.06 35.06 62.54
C THR A 9 -14.06 35.34 61.02
N LEU A 10 -14.39 34.32 60.21
CA LEU A 10 -15.72 34.20 59.58
C LEU A 10 -15.97 32.79 59.00
N LEU A 11 -17.06 32.16 59.44
CA LEU A 11 -17.68 30.97 58.83
C LEU A 11 -18.53 31.44 57.63
N GLY A 12 -18.37 30.78 56.48
CA GLY A 12 -19.26 30.91 55.32
C GLY A 12 -19.52 29.54 54.72
N ALA A 13 -20.69 28.97 54.99
CA ALA A 13 -21.16 27.73 54.40
C ALA A 13 -21.58 27.99 52.94
N LEU A 14 -20.95 27.27 52.00
CA LEU A 14 -21.39 27.13 50.62
C LEU A 14 -21.73 25.66 50.39
N SER A 15 -22.99 25.31 50.59
CA SER A 15 -23.59 24.07 50.09
C SER A 15 -23.81 24.21 48.59
N SER A 16 -22.84 23.76 47.79
CA SER A 16 -23.05 23.55 46.35
C SER A 16 -23.75 22.21 46.14
N THR A 17 -25.00 22.27 45.69
CA THR A 17 -25.69 21.13 45.10
C THR A 17 -24.96 20.76 43.82
N ALA A 18 -24.14 19.69 43.86
CA ALA A 18 -23.59 19.09 42.66
C ALA A 18 -24.75 18.51 41.84
N SER A 19 -25.24 19.27 40.85
CA SER A 19 -26.05 18.70 39.79
C SER A 19 -25.17 17.69 39.06
N ALA A 20 -25.53 16.40 39.15
CA ALA A 20 -24.93 15.36 38.34
C ALA A 20 -25.08 15.78 36.88
N ALA A 21 -23.97 16.14 36.23
CA ALA A 21 -23.94 16.29 34.80
C ALA A 21 -24.36 14.94 34.21
N VAL A 22 -25.52 14.91 33.57
CA VAL A 22 -25.93 13.79 32.74
C VAL A 22 -24.92 13.74 31.61
N ILE A 23 -23.91 12.87 31.74
CA ILE A 23 -23.02 12.51 30.64
C ILE A 23 -23.94 11.82 29.64
N THR A 24 -24.35 12.55 28.60
CA THR A 24 -24.96 11.93 27.43
C THR A 24 -23.98 10.87 26.95
N ARG A 25 -24.34 9.58 27.08
CA ARG A 25 -23.60 8.52 26.40
C ARG A 25 -23.55 8.95 24.94
N ALA A 26 -22.35 9.21 24.41
CA ALA A 26 -22.19 9.53 23.02
C ALA A 26 -22.95 8.47 22.21
N ALA A 27 -23.91 8.91 21.40
CA ALA A 27 -24.66 8.00 20.56
C ALA A 27 -23.67 7.20 19.70
N ASN A 28 -23.95 5.93 19.47
CA ASN A 28 -23.13 5.10 18.58
C ASN A 28 -23.07 5.80 17.21
N PRO A 29 -21.87 5.98 16.61
CA PRO A 29 -21.75 6.59 15.30
C PRO A 29 -22.59 5.79 14.29
N THR A 30 -23.35 6.52 13.48
CA THR A 30 -24.25 5.96 12.47
C THR A 30 -23.77 6.39 11.09
N PHE A 31 -23.60 5.44 10.19
CA PHE A 31 -23.18 5.68 8.81
C PHE A 31 -24.23 5.15 7.84
N ASP A 32 -24.65 5.98 6.89
CA ASP A 32 -25.46 5.56 5.76
C ASP A 32 -24.54 5.10 4.63
N LEU A 33 -24.57 3.80 4.36
CA LEU A 33 -23.70 3.16 3.39
C LEU A 33 -23.96 3.62 1.95
N THR A 34 -25.07 4.33 1.68
CA THR A 34 -25.39 4.89 0.36
C THR A 34 -24.81 6.28 0.13
N THR A 35 -24.24 6.89 1.17
CA THR A 35 -23.62 8.22 1.09
C THR A 35 -22.20 8.18 0.54
N GLY A 36 -21.60 9.36 0.35
CA GLY A 36 -20.26 9.51 -0.19
C GLY A 36 -20.20 9.49 -1.72
N ALA A 37 -19.16 10.10 -2.28
CA ALA A 37 -18.93 10.09 -3.72
C ALA A 37 -18.39 8.71 -4.14
N GLN A 38 -19.08 8.05 -5.07
CA GLN A 38 -18.60 6.79 -5.64
C GLN A 38 -17.51 7.06 -6.69
N THR A 39 -16.37 6.40 -6.52
CA THR A 39 -15.30 6.36 -7.52
C THR A 39 -15.22 4.96 -8.12
N ALA A 40 -14.99 4.88 -9.44
CA ALA A 40 -14.80 3.61 -10.14
C ALA A 40 -13.52 2.90 -9.68
N ILE A 41 -13.63 1.60 -9.43
CA ILE A 41 -12.48 0.69 -9.27
C ILE A 41 -12.07 0.25 -10.67
N LYS A 42 -10.85 0.62 -11.08
CA LYS A 42 -10.41 0.50 -12.49
C LYS A 42 -9.54 -0.73 -12.79
N ASP A 43 -9.04 -1.42 -11.76
CA ASP A 43 -8.37 -2.71 -11.90
C ASP A 43 -9.02 -3.72 -10.94
N PRO A 44 -9.30 -4.96 -11.38
CA PRO A 44 -9.86 -6.00 -10.51
C PRO A 44 -8.89 -6.50 -9.43
N ALA A 45 -7.58 -6.25 -9.56
CA ALA A 45 -6.57 -6.61 -8.55
C ALA A 45 -5.65 -5.42 -8.23
N PRO A 46 -6.12 -4.40 -7.48
CA PRO A 46 -5.30 -3.23 -7.14
C PRO A 46 -4.15 -3.54 -6.17
N VAL A 47 -4.27 -4.60 -5.36
CA VAL A 47 -3.21 -5.07 -4.48
C VAL A 47 -2.18 -5.82 -5.32
N ALA A 48 -0.98 -5.25 -5.46
CA ALA A 48 0.06 -5.75 -6.35
C ALA A 48 1.41 -5.87 -5.61
N LEU A 49 2.38 -6.50 -6.27
CA LEU A 49 3.71 -6.78 -5.74
C LEU A 49 4.78 -5.99 -6.50
N SER A 50 5.71 -5.37 -5.79
CA SER A 50 6.97 -4.86 -6.35
C SER A 50 8.11 -5.70 -5.78
N LEU A 51 8.99 -6.24 -6.62
CA LEU A 51 10.12 -7.07 -6.23
C LEU A 51 11.41 -6.32 -6.57
N GLU A 52 12.30 -6.19 -5.59
CA GLU A 52 13.62 -5.61 -5.81
C GLU A 52 14.40 -6.45 -6.83
N PHE A 53 15.00 -5.78 -7.82
CA PHE A 53 15.45 -6.37 -9.07
C PHE A 53 16.41 -7.55 -8.86
N PHE A 54 17.39 -7.39 -7.97
CA PHE A 54 18.35 -8.45 -7.66
C PHE A 54 17.75 -9.60 -6.85
N ALA A 55 16.74 -9.31 -6.02
CA ALA A 55 16.14 -10.27 -5.10
C ALA A 55 15.03 -11.10 -5.75
N PHE A 56 14.47 -10.59 -6.86
CA PHE A 56 13.38 -11.21 -7.61
C PHE A 56 13.56 -12.73 -7.85
N PRO A 57 14.71 -13.22 -8.39
CA PRO A 57 14.87 -14.66 -8.61
C PRO A 57 14.85 -15.48 -7.30
N GLY A 58 15.32 -14.88 -6.21
CA GLY A 58 15.25 -15.49 -4.88
C GLY A 58 13.82 -15.67 -4.41
N TYR A 59 12.96 -14.65 -4.60
CA TYR A 59 11.54 -14.75 -4.23
C TYR A 59 10.84 -15.84 -5.03
N VAL A 60 11.09 -15.94 -6.34
CA VAL A 60 10.50 -17.01 -7.18
C VAL A 60 10.90 -18.41 -6.69
N GLY A 61 12.08 -18.55 -6.09
CA GLY A 61 12.55 -19.82 -5.52
C GLY A 61 12.05 -20.16 -4.11
N LEU A 62 11.31 -19.26 -3.44
CA LEU A 62 10.79 -19.54 -2.10
C LEU A 62 9.57 -20.46 -2.17
N SER A 63 9.51 -21.44 -1.26
CA SER A 63 8.40 -22.41 -1.16
C SER A 63 7.03 -21.75 -0.94
N ALA A 64 6.99 -20.58 -0.29
CA ALA A 64 5.76 -19.87 0.01
C ALA A 64 5.21 -19.04 -1.16
N THR A 65 6.06 -18.65 -2.14
CA THR A 65 5.71 -17.59 -3.11
C THR A 65 4.51 -17.95 -3.98
N GLU A 66 4.51 -19.14 -4.60
CA GLU A 66 3.42 -19.57 -5.48
C GLU A 66 2.09 -19.65 -4.72
N GLN A 67 2.09 -20.19 -3.51
CA GLN A 67 0.88 -20.32 -2.70
C GLN A 67 0.39 -18.96 -2.18
N CYS A 68 1.29 -18.06 -1.76
CA CYS A 68 0.90 -16.70 -1.37
C CYS A 68 0.28 -15.94 -2.54
N LEU A 69 0.86 -16.05 -3.74
CA LEU A 69 0.27 -15.44 -4.94
C LEU A 69 -1.09 -16.08 -5.27
N THR A 70 -1.21 -17.42 -5.22
CA THR A 70 -2.48 -18.12 -5.45
C THR A 70 -3.57 -17.67 -4.49
N ASN A 71 -3.24 -17.50 -3.22
CA ASN A 71 -4.17 -16.98 -2.22
C ASN A 71 -4.62 -15.55 -2.54
N LEU A 72 -3.70 -14.66 -2.91
CA LEU A 72 -4.04 -13.29 -3.32
C LEU A 72 -4.88 -13.26 -4.60
N ASP A 73 -4.56 -14.11 -5.57
CA ASP A 73 -5.29 -14.24 -6.83
C ASP A 73 -6.73 -14.69 -6.57
N ASN A 74 -6.92 -15.67 -5.70
CA ASN A 74 -8.24 -16.13 -5.27
C ASN A 74 -8.98 -15.06 -4.49
N ALA A 75 -8.29 -14.31 -3.61
CA ALA A 75 -8.89 -13.22 -2.86
C ALA A 75 -9.33 -12.07 -3.76
N ALA A 76 -8.56 -11.71 -4.78
CA ALA A 76 -8.89 -10.66 -5.75
C ALA A 76 -9.85 -11.13 -6.84
N GLY A 77 -9.93 -12.44 -7.11
CA GLY A 77 -10.59 -13.00 -8.30
C GLY A 77 -9.88 -12.70 -9.61
N ALA A 78 -8.60 -12.29 -9.56
CA ALA A 78 -7.77 -11.96 -10.71
C ALA A 78 -6.27 -12.08 -10.34
N PRO A 79 -5.38 -12.35 -11.30
CA PRO A 79 -3.95 -12.53 -11.02
C PRO A 79 -3.29 -11.29 -10.39
N THR A 80 -2.47 -11.49 -9.37
CA THR A 80 -1.69 -10.45 -8.71
C THR A 80 -0.72 -9.84 -9.72
N ARG A 81 -0.68 -8.50 -9.79
CA ARG A 81 0.24 -7.79 -10.69
C ARG A 81 1.62 -7.72 -10.05
N VAL A 82 2.67 -7.89 -10.85
CA VAL A 82 4.06 -7.85 -10.38
C VAL A 82 4.85 -6.79 -11.15
N ARG A 83 5.67 -6.04 -10.41
CA ARG A 83 6.68 -5.10 -10.89
C ARG A 83 8.07 -5.57 -10.41
N ILE A 84 9.07 -5.57 -11.26
CA ILE A 84 10.47 -5.92 -10.94
C ILE A 84 11.29 -4.66 -11.21
N GLY A 85 11.89 -4.12 -10.16
CA GLY A 85 12.59 -2.84 -10.26
C GLY A 85 13.28 -2.48 -8.95
N GLY A 86 13.20 -1.22 -8.55
CA GLY A 86 13.85 -0.73 -7.34
C GLY A 86 15.27 -0.26 -7.61
N THR A 87 15.99 0.08 -6.55
CA THR A 87 17.30 0.76 -6.68
C THR A 87 18.32 -0.07 -7.46
N THR A 88 18.26 -1.40 -7.35
CA THR A 88 19.24 -2.28 -8.00
C THR A 88 19.03 -2.44 -9.50
N GLN A 89 17.88 -2.03 -10.05
CA GLN A 89 17.71 -1.98 -11.51
C GLN A 89 18.70 -1.00 -12.16
N ASP A 90 18.98 0.12 -11.50
CA ASP A 90 19.94 1.13 -11.97
C ASP A 90 21.40 0.75 -11.77
N ARG A 91 21.62 -0.46 -11.27
CA ARG A 91 22.93 -1.10 -11.09
C ARG A 91 23.06 -2.34 -11.97
N ALA A 92 22.00 -2.68 -12.71
CA ALA A 92 21.93 -3.89 -13.51
C ALA A 92 22.47 -3.67 -14.93
N THR A 93 23.26 -4.63 -15.43
CA THR A 93 23.69 -4.70 -16.83
C THR A 93 23.17 -6.00 -17.42
N PHE A 94 22.45 -5.95 -18.53
CA PHE A 94 21.99 -7.17 -19.16
C PHE A 94 23.16 -7.93 -19.80
N SER A 95 23.23 -9.24 -19.57
CA SER A 95 24.25 -10.12 -20.16
C SER A 95 23.57 -11.34 -20.78
N PRO A 96 23.50 -11.45 -22.13
CA PRO A 96 22.81 -12.54 -22.80
C PRO A 96 23.51 -13.90 -22.63
N SER A 97 24.79 -13.90 -22.24
CA SER A 97 25.58 -15.13 -22.00
C SER A 97 25.49 -15.65 -20.57
N LEU A 98 24.77 -14.95 -19.68
CA LEU A 98 24.63 -15.38 -18.29
C LEU A 98 23.68 -16.57 -18.19
N THR A 99 24.14 -17.64 -17.54
CA THR A 99 23.34 -18.87 -17.34
C THR A 99 22.54 -18.86 -16.04
N SER A 100 22.94 -18.04 -15.05
CA SER A 100 22.18 -17.80 -13.83
C SER A 100 21.14 -16.69 -14.01
N ALA A 101 20.03 -16.74 -13.25
CA ALA A 101 18.99 -15.72 -13.32
C ALA A 101 19.50 -14.32 -12.94
N VAL A 102 20.44 -14.26 -11.99
CA VAL A 102 21.24 -13.09 -11.64
C VAL A 102 22.68 -13.45 -11.29
N ASN A 103 23.60 -12.49 -11.41
CA ASN A 103 24.97 -12.59 -10.91
C ASN A 103 25.39 -11.25 -10.31
N TYR A 104 25.82 -11.25 -9.04
CA TYR A 104 26.20 -10.04 -8.30
C TYR A 104 27.12 -10.38 -7.12
N THR A 105 27.79 -9.34 -6.59
CA THR A 105 28.57 -9.40 -5.36
C THR A 105 27.99 -8.42 -4.35
N VAL A 106 27.82 -8.85 -3.10
CA VAL A 106 27.38 -8.02 -1.98
C VAL A 106 28.46 -7.96 -0.90
N PRO A 107 28.64 -6.80 -0.23
CA PRO A 107 29.64 -6.66 0.83
C PRO A 107 29.31 -7.48 2.08
N SER A 108 28.04 -7.83 2.29
CA SER A 108 27.57 -8.67 3.40
C SER A 108 26.24 -9.35 3.06
N ALA A 109 25.92 -10.43 3.78
CA ALA A 109 24.60 -11.04 3.73
C ALA A 109 23.53 -10.02 4.17
N GLY A 110 22.61 -9.67 3.28
CA GLY A 110 21.57 -8.67 3.53
C GLY A 110 21.77 -7.31 2.84
N ALA A 111 22.95 -7.03 2.28
CA ALA A 111 23.18 -5.82 1.48
C ALA A 111 22.62 -5.97 0.05
N ALA A 112 22.17 -4.86 -0.54
CA ALA A 112 21.84 -4.82 -1.96
C ALA A 112 23.11 -4.63 -2.81
N PRO A 113 23.28 -5.33 -3.95
CA PRO A 113 24.49 -5.26 -4.75
C PRO A 113 24.71 -3.88 -5.37
N ALA A 114 25.98 -3.53 -5.57
CA ALA A 114 26.40 -2.33 -6.28
C ALA A 114 26.32 -2.48 -7.80
N THR A 115 26.40 -3.72 -8.31
CA THR A 115 26.28 -4.10 -9.74
C THR A 115 25.69 -5.51 -9.86
N LEU A 116 24.88 -5.78 -10.90
CA LEU A 116 24.35 -7.12 -11.17
C LEU A 116 24.07 -7.41 -12.66
N ASN A 117 23.97 -8.69 -13.06
CA ASN A 117 23.48 -9.15 -14.38
C ASN A 117 22.18 -9.97 -14.25
N TYR A 118 21.29 -10.05 -15.27
CA TYR A 118 19.99 -10.78 -15.16
C TYR A 118 19.39 -11.41 -16.45
N GLY A 119 18.39 -12.32 -16.31
CA GLY A 119 17.60 -13.01 -17.36
C GLY A 119 16.04 -12.83 -17.28
N PRO A 120 15.23 -13.43 -18.19
CA PRO A 120 13.81 -13.04 -18.39
C PRO A 120 12.79 -13.62 -17.36
N SER A 121 11.75 -12.84 -17.02
CA SER A 121 10.61 -13.26 -16.17
C SER A 121 9.37 -12.33 -16.20
N PRO A 122 8.14 -12.81 -15.91
CA PRO A 122 6.84 -12.24 -16.32
C PRO A 122 6.33 -10.98 -15.57
N THR A 123 6.51 -9.71 -16.00
CA THR A 123 6.34 -8.51 -15.11
C THR A 123 6.43 -7.13 -15.85
N THR A 124 6.01 -5.99 -15.25
CA THR A 124 6.63 -4.67 -15.54
C THR A 124 8.11 -4.66 -15.14
N ILE A 125 9.02 -4.48 -16.10
CA ILE A 125 10.47 -4.64 -15.85
C ILE A 125 11.22 -3.32 -15.88
N GLY A 126 12.07 -3.11 -14.89
CA GLY A 126 13.09 -2.09 -14.83
C GLY A 126 14.22 -2.27 -15.86
N LEU A 127 14.57 -1.19 -16.54
CA LEU A 127 15.76 -1.08 -17.38
C LEU A 127 16.68 -0.01 -16.81
N ASN A 128 17.99 -0.31 -16.82
CA ASN A 128 18.98 0.60 -16.26
C ASN A 128 19.14 1.84 -17.14
N ARG A 129 18.75 2.99 -16.63
CA ARG A 129 19.00 4.28 -17.29
C ARG A 129 20.22 4.98 -16.68
N ARG A 130 20.47 4.80 -15.38
CA ARG A 130 21.53 5.49 -14.62
C ARG A 130 22.94 5.31 -15.20
N LEU A 131 23.26 4.13 -15.74
CA LEU A 131 24.58 3.83 -16.33
C LEU A 131 24.78 4.37 -17.75
N ALA A 132 23.81 5.08 -18.33
CA ALA A 132 23.89 5.69 -19.67
C ALA A 132 24.16 4.71 -20.83
N ASN A 133 23.92 3.40 -20.65
CA ASN A 133 24.13 2.41 -21.69
C ASN A 133 22.83 2.08 -22.43
N LEU A 134 22.42 2.98 -23.33
CA LEU A 134 21.17 2.84 -24.09
C LEU A 134 21.09 1.53 -24.88
N ASN A 135 22.18 1.13 -25.54
CA ASN A 135 22.22 -0.11 -26.31
C ASN A 135 21.99 -1.35 -25.44
N ASN A 136 22.56 -1.40 -24.23
CA ASN A 136 22.31 -2.50 -23.30
C ASN A 136 20.83 -2.57 -22.90
N SER A 137 20.21 -1.42 -22.60
CA SER A 137 18.79 -1.36 -22.26
C SER A 137 17.88 -1.74 -23.43
N ILE A 138 18.23 -1.37 -24.67
CA ILE A 138 17.53 -1.82 -25.88
C ILE A 138 17.61 -3.34 -26.02
N VAL A 139 18.80 -3.93 -25.91
CA VAL A 139 18.99 -5.39 -26.03
C VAL A 139 18.24 -6.13 -24.92
N ALA A 140 18.28 -5.62 -23.69
CA ALA A 140 17.51 -6.18 -22.57
C ALA A 140 16.00 -6.13 -22.84
N ALA A 141 15.51 -5.00 -23.35
CA ALA A 141 14.11 -4.82 -23.70
C ALA A 141 13.67 -5.77 -24.84
N GLN A 142 14.50 -5.93 -25.87
CA GLN A 142 14.25 -6.86 -26.98
C GLN A 142 14.16 -8.30 -26.47
N GLN A 143 15.06 -8.70 -25.57
CA GLN A 143 15.03 -10.03 -24.96
C GLN A 143 13.76 -10.24 -24.12
N ALA A 144 13.38 -9.26 -23.29
CA ALA A 144 12.15 -9.34 -22.51
C ALA A 144 10.92 -9.47 -23.42
N VAL A 145 10.81 -8.63 -24.46
CA VAL A 145 9.73 -8.72 -25.46
C VAL A 145 9.69 -10.08 -26.16
N ALA A 146 10.84 -10.68 -26.46
CA ALA A 146 10.92 -11.98 -27.14
C ALA A 146 10.62 -13.18 -26.24
N LYS A 147 10.67 -13.01 -24.90
CA LYS A 147 10.57 -14.11 -23.93
C LYS A 147 9.36 -14.03 -23.01
N MET A 148 8.70 -12.88 -22.93
CA MET A 148 7.64 -12.62 -21.96
C MET A 148 6.33 -12.26 -22.64
N ASP A 149 5.43 -13.23 -22.73
CA ASP A 149 4.09 -13.03 -23.28
C ASP A 149 3.21 -12.09 -22.43
N ASN A 150 3.56 -11.93 -21.15
CA ASN A 150 2.80 -11.14 -20.19
C ASN A 150 3.50 -9.83 -19.77
N LEU A 151 4.52 -9.38 -20.51
CA LEU A 151 5.17 -8.09 -20.29
C LEU A 151 4.11 -6.96 -20.31
N TYR A 152 3.98 -6.25 -19.19
CA TYR A 152 3.06 -5.12 -19.12
C TYR A 152 3.69 -3.84 -19.68
N ALA A 153 4.82 -3.41 -19.13
CA ALA A 153 5.55 -2.22 -19.55
C ALA A 153 7.03 -2.28 -19.10
N PHE A 154 7.85 -1.36 -19.59
CA PHE A 154 9.19 -1.11 -19.07
C PHE A 154 9.23 0.16 -18.22
N GLU A 155 10.03 0.15 -17.16
CA GLU A 155 10.44 1.33 -16.39
C GLU A 155 11.87 1.73 -16.78
N LEU A 156 12.09 2.99 -17.13
CA LEU A 156 13.42 3.48 -17.55
C LEU A 156 14.09 4.23 -16.39
N GLY A 157 14.82 3.49 -15.56
CA GLY A 157 15.38 4.01 -14.31
C GLY A 157 14.37 4.07 -13.16
N ASN A 158 14.90 4.09 -11.94
CA ASN A 158 14.15 4.06 -10.70
C ASN A 158 14.51 5.28 -9.86
N GLU A 159 13.51 6.05 -9.43
CA GLU A 159 13.70 7.15 -8.50
C GLU A 159 14.85 8.09 -8.89
N PRO A 160 14.83 8.67 -10.11
CA PRO A 160 15.91 9.52 -10.61
C PRO A 160 16.20 10.73 -9.74
N HIS A 161 15.32 11.11 -8.81
CA HIS A 161 15.62 12.09 -7.76
C HIS A 161 16.86 11.75 -6.91
N LEU A 162 17.30 10.48 -6.88
CA LEU A 162 18.51 10.01 -6.20
C LEU A 162 19.77 10.04 -7.09
N TYR A 163 19.65 10.46 -8.35
CA TYR A 163 20.82 10.56 -9.24
C TYR A 163 21.61 11.83 -8.94
N VAL A 164 22.89 11.78 -9.25
CA VAL A 164 23.88 12.83 -8.98
C VAL A 164 24.71 13.14 -10.22
N SER A 165 25.43 14.25 -10.21
CA SER A 165 26.23 14.69 -11.37
C SER A 165 27.31 13.71 -11.80
N SER A 166 27.79 12.86 -10.89
CA SER A 166 28.78 11.82 -11.18
C SER A 166 28.18 10.55 -11.79
N ASP A 167 26.85 10.41 -11.81
CA ASP A 167 26.24 9.28 -12.50
C ASP A 167 26.45 9.40 -14.02
N PRO A 168 26.76 8.29 -14.73
CA PRO A 168 27.02 8.35 -16.17
C PRO A 168 25.92 9.04 -16.97
N ILE A 169 24.64 8.84 -16.61
CA ILE A 169 23.50 9.45 -17.30
C ILE A 169 23.45 10.98 -17.18
N ALA A 170 24.02 11.53 -16.10
CA ALA A 170 24.08 12.98 -15.89
C ALA A 170 25.17 13.64 -16.75
N GLY A 171 26.19 12.88 -17.17
CA GLY A 171 27.29 13.39 -18.00
C GLY A 171 28.01 14.58 -17.36
N GLY A 172 28.17 14.59 -16.04
CA GLY A 172 28.80 15.68 -15.28
C GLY A 172 27.90 16.89 -15.00
N LYS A 173 26.66 16.91 -15.50
CA LYS A 173 25.71 18.02 -15.29
C LYS A 173 25.05 17.93 -13.91
N SER A 174 24.66 19.08 -13.37
CA SER A 174 23.77 19.11 -12.20
C SER A 174 22.45 18.42 -12.53
N TRP A 175 22.06 17.45 -11.70
CA TRP A 175 20.84 16.68 -11.90
C TRP A 175 19.62 17.47 -11.43
N THR A 176 18.60 17.59 -12.29
CA THR A 176 17.38 18.36 -12.04
C THR A 176 16.16 17.63 -12.62
N PRO A 177 14.94 17.88 -12.12
CA PRO A 177 13.72 17.31 -12.70
C PRO A 177 13.59 17.58 -14.22
N ALA A 178 13.90 18.80 -14.66
CA ALA A 178 13.84 19.17 -16.07
C ALA A 178 14.84 18.39 -16.94
N LEU A 179 16.08 18.23 -16.45
CA LEU A 179 17.09 17.42 -17.15
C LEU A 179 16.68 15.95 -17.22
N ASP A 180 16.16 15.41 -16.11
CA ASP A 180 15.65 14.03 -16.06
C ASP A 180 14.51 13.81 -17.06
N ALA A 181 13.52 14.69 -17.09
CA ALA A 181 12.38 14.61 -18.01
C ALA A 181 12.82 14.60 -19.48
N GLN A 182 13.77 15.48 -19.85
CA GLN A 182 14.34 15.49 -21.20
C GLN A 182 15.04 14.17 -21.56
N ILE A 183 15.83 13.62 -20.62
CA ILE A 183 16.53 12.35 -20.82
C ILE A 183 15.54 11.19 -20.89
N GLN A 184 14.52 11.17 -20.03
CA GLN A 184 13.49 10.13 -19.99
C GLN A 184 12.76 10.05 -21.33
N VAL A 185 12.28 11.18 -21.85
CA VAL A 185 11.59 11.29 -23.15
C VAL A 185 12.47 10.77 -24.30
N SER A 186 13.75 11.17 -24.31
CA SER A 186 14.75 10.72 -25.29
C SER A 186 14.97 9.19 -25.24
N TRP A 187 15.16 8.64 -24.05
CA TRP A 187 15.37 7.21 -23.84
C TRP A 187 14.14 6.40 -24.22
N GLN A 188 12.96 6.83 -23.78
CA GLN A 188 11.68 6.21 -24.12
C GLN A 188 11.47 6.12 -25.62
N LYS A 189 11.71 7.22 -26.35
CA LYS A 189 11.61 7.25 -27.81
C LYS A 189 12.58 6.24 -28.45
N SER A 190 13.83 6.22 -28.01
CA SER A 190 14.86 5.36 -28.57
C SER A 190 14.59 3.87 -28.32
N VAL A 191 14.24 3.50 -27.08
CA VAL A 191 13.89 2.11 -26.72
C VAL A 191 12.63 1.67 -27.48
N SER A 192 11.58 2.48 -27.46
CA SER A 192 10.31 2.11 -28.10
C SER A 192 10.43 1.99 -29.62
N ALA A 193 11.22 2.85 -30.27
CA ALA A 193 11.51 2.76 -31.70
C ALA A 193 12.30 1.49 -32.04
N ALA A 194 13.32 1.14 -31.25
CA ALA A 194 14.11 -0.08 -31.46
C ALA A 194 13.30 -1.38 -31.25
N LEU A 195 12.22 -1.30 -30.48
CA LEU A 195 11.25 -2.38 -30.31
C LEU A 195 10.15 -2.41 -31.37
N GLY A 196 9.97 -1.31 -32.13
CA GLY A 196 8.82 -1.12 -33.02
C GLY A 196 7.48 -1.14 -32.26
N LYS A 197 7.44 -0.64 -31.01
CA LYS A 197 6.26 -0.71 -30.14
C LYS A 197 5.81 0.66 -29.64
N THR A 198 4.51 0.80 -29.43
CA THR A 198 3.85 1.90 -28.70
C THR A 198 3.20 1.35 -27.42
N ASN A 199 2.78 2.21 -26.50
CA ASN A 199 2.16 1.82 -25.22
C ASN A 199 2.93 0.72 -24.50
N ILE A 200 4.24 0.93 -24.29
CA ILE A 200 5.13 -0.07 -23.69
C ILE A 200 5.93 0.49 -22.50
N ILE A 201 5.85 1.79 -22.21
CA ILE A 201 6.58 2.39 -21.10
C ILE A 201 5.66 2.75 -19.94
N GLN A 202 6.10 2.47 -18.72
CA GLN A 202 5.59 3.05 -17.50
C GLN A 202 6.44 4.28 -17.16
N GLY A 203 5.87 5.47 -17.33
CA GLY A 203 6.54 6.73 -17.02
C GLY A 203 6.44 7.09 -15.55
N GLY A 204 7.21 8.09 -15.10
CA GLY A 204 6.99 8.71 -13.80
C GLY A 204 7.51 7.98 -12.56
N VAL A 205 8.45 7.04 -12.66
CA VAL A 205 8.96 6.21 -11.54
C VAL A 205 9.66 7.05 -10.42
N PHE A 206 8.89 7.81 -9.65
CA PHE A 206 9.34 8.93 -8.81
C PHE A 206 8.81 8.84 -7.38
N LEU A 207 9.60 9.28 -6.38
CA LEU A 207 9.22 9.28 -4.96
C LEU A 207 9.07 10.71 -4.37
N GLN A 208 9.17 11.78 -5.16
CA GLN A 208 9.27 13.15 -4.61
C GLN A 208 8.26 14.19 -5.13
N PRO A 209 7.01 13.84 -5.50
CA PRO A 209 6.07 14.83 -6.03
C PRO A 209 5.91 16.03 -5.07
N PRO A 210 5.79 17.27 -5.58
CA PRO A 210 5.62 17.62 -6.98
C PRO A 210 6.93 17.75 -7.78
N LYS A 211 8.11 17.48 -7.18
CA LYS A 211 9.40 17.45 -7.90
C LYS A 211 9.65 16.03 -8.41
N PHE A 212 10.14 15.85 -9.63
CA PHE A 212 10.13 14.51 -10.25
C PHE A 212 8.70 13.94 -10.17
N SER A 213 7.84 14.47 -11.02
CA SER A 213 6.40 14.20 -10.99
C SER A 213 5.86 14.13 -12.42
N ILE A 214 4.63 13.63 -12.57
CA ILE A 214 3.92 13.64 -13.85
C ILE A 214 3.60 15.08 -14.26
N GLN A 215 3.44 16.00 -13.30
CA GLN A 215 3.27 17.43 -13.59
C GLN A 215 4.49 18.03 -14.30
N GLU A 216 5.69 17.54 -14.00
CA GLU A 216 6.93 17.94 -14.70
C GLU A 216 7.15 17.16 -16.00
N LEU A 217 6.99 15.83 -15.96
CA LEU A 217 7.29 14.94 -17.09
C LEU A 217 6.26 15.03 -18.22
N GLY A 218 4.98 15.09 -17.87
CA GLY A 218 3.86 15.03 -18.81
C GLY A 218 3.89 16.11 -19.90
N PRO A 219 4.12 17.40 -19.57
CA PRO A 219 4.24 18.46 -20.59
C PRO A 219 5.40 18.22 -21.55
N VAL A 220 6.53 17.69 -21.07
CA VAL A 220 7.70 17.37 -21.90
C VAL A 220 7.39 16.22 -22.85
N GLU A 221 6.73 15.17 -22.37
CA GLU A 221 6.24 14.04 -23.17
C GLU A 221 5.24 14.49 -24.25
N GLN A 222 4.33 15.41 -23.91
CA GLN A 222 3.37 15.97 -24.84
C GLN A 222 4.05 16.78 -25.94
N ASN A 223 4.94 17.71 -25.56
CA ASN A 223 5.66 18.57 -26.49
C ASN A 223 6.58 17.78 -27.43
N ALA A 224 7.16 16.69 -26.95
CA ALA A 224 7.99 15.80 -27.76
C ALA A 224 7.20 14.81 -28.63
N GLY A 225 5.87 14.75 -28.47
CA GLY A 225 5.01 13.80 -29.18
C GLY A 225 5.24 12.34 -28.78
N THR A 226 5.70 12.08 -27.56
CA THR A 226 6.10 10.74 -27.08
C THR A 226 5.08 10.08 -26.14
N LEU A 227 3.97 10.76 -25.84
CA LEU A 227 2.85 10.21 -25.06
C LEU A 227 2.27 8.90 -25.62
N ASN A 228 2.44 8.60 -26.91
CA ASN A 228 2.02 7.34 -27.51
C ASN A 228 2.86 6.13 -27.06
N TYR A 229 4.06 6.34 -26.53
CA TYR A 229 4.88 5.28 -25.94
C TYR A 229 4.51 4.98 -24.49
N VAL A 230 3.98 5.97 -23.75
CA VAL A 230 3.54 5.83 -22.37
C VAL A 230 2.27 4.98 -22.28
N LYS A 231 2.36 3.81 -21.66
CA LYS A 231 1.22 2.93 -21.35
C LYS A 231 0.53 3.33 -20.05
N SER A 232 1.32 3.63 -19.02
CA SER A 232 0.89 4.00 -17.69
C SER A 232 1.87 4.98 -17.06
N TRP A 233 1.44 5.62 -15.99
CA TRP A 233 2.25 6.41 -15.09
C TRP A 233 2.43 5.64 -13.77
N ALA A 234 3.53 5.94 -13.09
CA ALA A 234 3.81 5.48 -11.75
C ALA A 234 4.07 6.68 -10.85
N ASP A 235 3.87 6.47 -9.54
CA ASP A 235 4.51 7.18 -8.45
C ASP A 235 5.05 6.13 -7.47
N HIS A 236 5.96 6.52 -6.61
CA HIS A 236 6.38 5.78 -5.45
C HIS A 236 5.89 6.48 -4.18
N SER A 237 5.62 5.71 -3.13
CA SER A 237 5.04 6.25 -1.90
C SER A 237 5.50 5.49 -0.66
N TYR A 238 6.04 6.24 0.30
CA TYR A 238 6.37 5.73 1.63
C TYR A 238 6.01 6.81 2.66
N PRO A 239 5.04 6.57 3.57
CA PRO A 239 4.60 7.59 4.52
C PRO A 239 5.63 7.86 5.63
N GLN A 240 6.61 6.98 5.81
CA GLN A 240 7.66 7.11 6.81
C GLN A 240 9.04 6.72 6.25
N SER A 241 10.09 6.99 7.03
CA SER A 241 11.47 6.63 6.68
C SER A 241 12.14 5.88 7.82
N ALA A 242 12.87 4.81 7.48
CA ALA A 242 13.75 4.09 8.41
C ALA A 242 15.24 4.37 8.17
N CYS A 243 15.57 5.35 7.31
CA CYS A 243 16.93 5.68 6.93
C CYS A 243 17.51 6.81 7.79
N GLY A 244 18.85 6.87 7.90
CA GLY A 244 19.56 8.08 8.33
C GLY A 244 19.20 8.60 9.73
N GLY A 245 18.83 7.71 10.65
CA GLY A 245 18.41 8.07 12.01
C GLY A 245 16.95 8.50 12.14
N SER A 246 16.16 8.43 11.07
CA SER A 246 14.71 8.66 11.10
C SER A 246 14.02 7.64 12.02
N ARG A 247 12.90 8.05 12.62
CA ARG A 247 12.09 7.18 13.49
C ARG A 247 10.75 6.90 12.84
N THR A 248 10.35 5.63 12.89
CA THR A 248 9.03 5.18 12.48
C THR A 248 8.07 5.10 13.66
N ASN A 249 6.78 5.37 13.44
CA ASN A 249 5.73 5.32 14.46
C ASN A 249 4.51 4.54 13.94
N LEU A 250 4.22 3.40 14.57
CA LEU A 250 3.14 2.50 14.15
C LEU A 250 1.75 3.12 14.38
N GLN A 251 1.55 3.81 15.51
CA GLN A 251 0.28 4.46 15.83
C GLN A 251 -0.06 5.53 14.79
N THR A 252 0.92 6.33 14.38
CA THR A 252 0.75 7.33 13.32
C THR A 252 0.52 6.65 11.96
N LEU A 253 1.24 5.56 11.66
CA LEU A 253 1.11 4.83 10.38
C LEU A 253 -0.31 4.30 10.18
N GLN A 254 -0.84 3.57 11.17
CA GLN A 254 -2.14 2.93 11.02
C GLN A 254 -3.30 3.91 11.22
N ASN A 255 -3.09 5.14 11.70
CA ASN A 255 -4.19 6.05 12.00
C ASN A 255 -4.97 6.45 10.73
N HIS A 256 -6.28 6.21 10.73
CA HIS A 256 -7.15 6.45 9.57
C HIS A 256 -7.09 7.90 9.06
N SER A 257 -7.24 8.90 9.95
CA SER A 257 -7.17 10.31 9.53
C SER A 257 -5.83 10.72 8.93
N ASN A 258 -4.72 10.12 9.39
CA ASN A 258 -3.41 10.34 8.80
C ASN A 258 -3.31 9.70 7.41
N ILE A 259 -3.86 8.50 7.22
CA ILE A 259 -3.87 7.79 5.93
C ILE A 259 -4.69 8.58 4.90
N VAL A 260 -5.89 9.04 5.27
CA VAL A 260 -6.75 9.90 4.42
C VAL A 260 -5.98 11.15 4.00
N SER A 261 -5.38 11.86 4.97
CA SER A 261 -4.65 13.10 4.72
C SER A 261 -3.41 12.88 3.86
N TYR A 262 -2.67 11.79 4.10
CA TYR A 262 -1.47 11.43 3.35
C TYR A 262 -1.81 11.08 1.89
N VAL A 263 -2.79 10.21 1.66
CA VAL A 263 -3.20 9.81 0.30
C VAL A 263 -3.71 11.01 -0.49
N ALA A 264 -4.48 11.91 0.14
CA ALA A 264 -4.99 13.13 -0.52
C ALA A 264 -3.88 14.02 -1.11
N THR A 265 -2.64 13.94 -0.61
CA THR A 265 -1.51 14.71 -1.17
C THR A 265 -1.16 14.33 -2.61
N PHE A 266 -1.56 13.14 -3.08
CA PHE A 266 -1.32 12.66 -4.44
C PHE A 266 -2.42 13.06 -5.45
N GLN A 267 -3.45 13.79 -5.03
CA GLN A 267 -4.49 14.29 -5.96
C GLN A 267 -3.94 15.05 -7.18
N PRO A 268 -2.88 15.89 -7.06
CA PRO A 268 -2.27 16.55 -8.21
C PRO A 268 -1.69 15.57 -9.24
N GLU A 269 -1.10 14.45 -8.82
CA GLU A 269 -0.58 13.43 -9.73
C GLU A 269 -1.70 12.69 -10.46
N VAL A 270 -2.81 12.39 -9.76
CA VAL A 270 -4.01 11.83 -10.40
C VAL A 270 -4.56 12.79 -11.46
N ASN A 271 -4.63 14.09 -11.15
CA ASN A 271 -5.11 15.10 -12.10
C ASN A 271 -4.18 15.20 -13.32
N ALA A 272 -2.86 15.19 -13.10
CA ALA A 272 -1.86 15.22 -14.16
C ALA A 272 -1.93 13.97 -15.04
N ALA A 273 -2.00 12.77 -14.46
CA ALA A 273 -2.12 11.52 -15.22
C ALA A 273 -3.37 11.52 -16.12
N ASN A 274 -4.52 11.96 -15.59
CA ASN A 274 -5.79 12.01 -16.31
C ASN A 274 -5.81 13.04 -17.45
N SER A 275 -4.97 14.09 -17.41
CA SER A 275 -4.92 15.10 -18.48
C SER A 275 -4.28 14.58 -19.77
N TYR A 276 -3.54 13.47 -19.70
CA TYR A 276 -2.87 12.83 -20.85
C TYR A 276 -3.61 11.60 -21.39
N GLY A 277 -4.93 11.54 -21.18
CA GLY A 277 -5.82 10.49 -21.66
C GLY A 277 -5.98 9.33 -20.66
N PRO A 278 -6.60 8.21 -21.07
CA PRO A 278 -6.91 7.07 -20.20
C PRO A 278 -5.66 6.21 -19.93
N LYS A 279 -4.59 6.82 -19.39
CA LYS A 279 -3.37 6.15 -18.98
C LYS A 279 -3.46 5.82 -17.49
N PRO A 280 -3.39 4.54 -17.09
CA PRO A 280 -3.42 4.18 -15.68
C PRO A 280 -2.32 4.85 -14.87
N LEU A 281 -2.64 5.19 -13.62
CA LEU A 281 -1.66 5.64 -12.63
C LEU A 281 -1.55 4.59 -11.52
N PHE A 282 -0.33 4.22 -11.16
CA PHE A 282 -0.04 3.22 -10.13
C PHE A 282 0.89 3.80 -9.06
N PHE A 283 0.77 3.30 -7.84
CA PHE A 283 1.94 3.27 -6.98
C PHE A 283 2.81 2.12 -7.49
N GLY A 284 3.83 2.45 -8.29
CA GLY A 284 4.79 1.50 -8.88
C GLY A 284 5.71 0.86 -7.85
N GLU A 285 5.87 1.53 -6.70
CA GLU A 285 6.52 1.02 -5.51
C GLU A 285 5.96 1.72 -4.27
N THR A 286 5.52 0.97 -3.27
CA THR A 286 5.04 1.56 -2.03
C THR A 286 5.27 0.63 -0.85
N ASN A 287 5.47 1.18 0.35
CA ASN A 287 5.35 0.42 1.59
C ASN A 287 5.26 1.34 2.82
N SER A 288 5.26 0.76 4.03
CA SER A 288 5.13 1.48 5.31
C SER A 288 6.22 2.53 5.55
N ALA A 289 7.47 2.21 5.20
CA ALA A 289 8.61 3.10 5.33
C ALA A 289 9.73 2.75 4.34
N THR A 290 10.52 3.74 3.93
CA THR A 290 11.70 3.53 3.07
C THR A 290 12.79 2.70 3.75
N CYS A 291 13.82 2.29 2.99
CA CYS A 291 14.98 1.51 3.46
C CYS A 291 14.66 0.11 4.01
N GLY A 292 13.81 -0.66 3.34
CA GLY A 292 13.43 -2.01 3.80
C GLY A 292 12.33 -2.00 4.86
N GLY A 293 12.00 -0.83 5.41
CA GLY A 293 11.04 -0.66 6.49
C GLY A 293 11.71 -0.71 7.88
N GLY A 294 11.12 0.00 8.83
CA GLY A 294 11.56 -0.01 10.23
C GLY A 294 10.86 -1.10 11.06
N GLY A 295 11.13 -1.13 12.38
CA GLY A 295 10.55 -2.12 13.32
C GLY A 295 9.02 -2.12 13.43
N ILE A 296 8.34 -1.14 12.82
CA ILE A 296 6.88 -1.10 12.72
C ILE A 296 6.33 -1.92 11.54
N SER A 297 7.17 -2.17 10.54
CA SER A 297 6.74 -2.72 9.25
C SER A 297 6.32 -4.19 9.25
N PRO A 298 6.92 -5.09 10.05
CA PRO A 298 6.48 -6.49 10.07
C PRO A 298 5.22 -6.71 10.93
N THR A 299 4.67 -5.64 11.51
CA THR A 299 3.60 -5.73 12.51
C THR A 299 2.20 -5.75 11.89
N TYR A 300 1.24 -6.22 12.67
CA TYR A 300 -0.16 -6.25 12.30
C TYR A 300 -0.77 -4.84 12.08
N GLY A 301 -0.28 -3.80 12.76
CA GLY A 301 -0.71 -2.44 12.50
C GLY A 301 -0.32 -1.96 11.09
N ALA A 302 0.78 -2.47 10.52
CA ALA A 302 1.10 -2.25 9.11
C ALA A 302 0.14 -3.01 8.18
N ALA A 303 -0.37 -4.18 8.60
CA ALA A 303 -1.44 -4.89 7.88
C ALA A 303 -2.74 -4.05 7.84
N LEU A 304 -3.12 -3.46 8.97
CA LEU A 304 -4.27 -2.56 9.04
C LEU A 304 -4.08 -1.30 8.21
N TRP A 305 -2.87 -0.73 8.21
CA TRP A 305 -2.50 0.37 7.32
C TRP A 305 -2.70 -0.01 5.84
N ILE A 306 -2.27 -1.20 5.41
CA ILE A 306 -2.46 -1.65 4.01
C ILE A 306 -3.94 -1.65 3.62
N VAL A 307 -4.84 -2.11 4.51
CA VAL A 307 -6.29 -2.13 4.23
C VAL A 307 -6.79 -0.74 3.87
N ASP A 308 -6.55 0.22 4.76
CA ASP A 308 -7.08 1.58 4.63
C ASP A 308 -6.37 2.35 3.50
N TYR A 309 -5.06 2.17 3.38
CA TYR A 309 -4.22 2.80 2.35
C TYR A 309 -4.62 2.35 0.93
N VAL A 310 -4.91 1.06 0.71
CA VAL A 310 -5.39 0.55 -0.58
C VAL A 310 -6.75 1.16 -0.93
N LEU A 311 -7.70 1.14 0.01
CA LEU A 311 -9.06 1.65 -0.23
C LEU A 311 -9.04 3.16 -0.53
N GLN A 312 -8.27 3.95 0.23
CA GLN A 312 -8.09 5.38 -0.04
C GLN A 312 -7.43 5.65 -1.38
N SER A 313 -6.38 4.90 -1.73
CA SER A 313 -5.64 5.13 -2.98
C SER A 313 -6.47 4.77 -4.21
N VAL A 314 -7.23 3.68 -4.14
CA VAL A 314 -8.16 3.29 -5.21
C VAL A 314 -9.28 4.32 -5.36
N LYS A 315 -9.86 4.78 -4.24
CA LYS A 315 -10.84 5.87 -4.23
C LYS A 315 -10.29 7.17 -4.84
N LEU A 316 -9.02 7.49 -4.59
CA LEU A 316 -8.37 8.68 -5.13
C LEU A 316 -8.20 8.60 -6.65
N GLY A 317 -7.93 7.40 -7.18
CA GLY A 317 -7.83 7.14 -8.62
C GLY A 317 -6.65 6.26 -9.04
N TYR A 318 -5.83 5.79 -8.10
CA TYR A 318 -4.77 4.82 -8.37
C TYR A 318 -5.37 3.46 -8.69
N GLN A 319 -4.86 2.79 -9.73
CA GLN A 319 -5.42 1.52 -10.17
C GLN A 319 -4.68 0.31 -9.58
N ARG A 320 -3.41 0.48 -9.20
CA ARG A 320 -2.55 -0.56 -8.62
C ARG A 320 -1.61 0.03 -7.59
N LEU A 321 -1.33 -0.75 -6.55
CA LEU A 321 -0.36 -0.46 -5.51
C LEU A 321 0.62 -1.62 -5.41
N HIS A 322 1.83 -1.45 -5.91
CA HIS A 322 2.85 -2.49 -5.91
C HIS A 322 3.66 -2.41 -4.61
N PHE A 323 3.29 -3.24 -3.65
CA PHE A 323 3.95 -3.28 -2.34
C PHE A 323 5.33 -3.92 -2.45
N HIS A 324 6.34 -3.14 -2.09
CA HIS A 324 7.73 -3.51 -2.34
C HIS A 324 8.22 -4.61 -1.41
N GLN A 325 8.90 -5.60 -1.97
CA GLN A 325 9.60 -6.68 -1.29
C GLN A 325 11.09 -6.52 -1.58
N GLY A 326 11.84 -6.16 -0.56
CA GLY A 326 13.28 -5.89 -0.65
C GLY A 326 14.10 -7.16 -0.46
N THR A 327 15.32 -7.00 0.06
CA THR A 327 16.21 -8.12 0.36
C THR A 327 15.55 -9.16 1.26
N ILE A 328 15.51 -10.43 0.82
CA ILE A 328 14.97 -11.55 1.61
C ILE A 328 15.72 -11.64 2.93
N GLY A 329 14.99 -11.60 4.04
CA GLY A 329 15.57 -11.62 5.40
C GLY A 329 16.12 -10.28 5.90
N ASN A 330 16.13 -9.23 5.08
CA ASN A 330 16.54 -7.88 5.48
C ASN A 330 15.61 -6.80 4.88
N SER A 331 14.31 -7.07 4.96
CA SER A 331 13.24 -6.21 4.45
C SER A 331 12.01 -6.37 5.34
N PRO A 332 11.96 -5.71 6.52
CA PRO A 332 10.87 -5.85 7.48
C PRO A 332 9.44 -5.61 6.95
N TYR A 333 9.27 -4.88 5.84
CA TYR A 333 7.95 -4.68 5.24
C TYR A 333 7.50 -5.81 4.29
N SER A 334 8.36 -6.82 4.05
CA SER A 334 8.03 -7.90 3.14
C SER A 334 6.87 -8.72 3.68
N TRP A 335 6.08 -9.30 2.79
CA TRP A 335 4.89 -10.08 3.10
C TRP A 335 5.21 -11.55 3.41
N TRP A 336 6.30 -12.06 2.82
CA TRP A 336 6.85 -13.37 3.14
C TRP A 336 8.37 -13.37 2.93
N GLY A 337 9.01 -14.41 3.45
CA GLY A 337 10.44 -14.65 3.29
C GLY A 337 10.74 -16.15 3.30
N GLN A 338 11.99 -16.51 3.58
CA GLN A 338 12.47 -17.89 3.47
C GLN A 338 11.58 -18.91 4.21
N ASN A 339 11.20 -18.59 5.44
CA ASN A 339 10.50 -19.52 6.32
C ASN A 339 9.21 -18.95 6.92
N ASN A 340 8.86 -17.70 6.63
CA ASN A 340 7.80 -16.99 7.35
C ASN A 340 6.86 -16.28 6.37
N VAL A 341 5.59 -16.20 6.77
CA VAL A 341 4.63 -15.21 6.27
C VAL A 341 4.51 -14.14 7.35
N PHE A 342 4.49 -12.88 6.96
CA PHE A 342 4.52 -11.74 7.87
C PHE A 342 3.15 -11.09 7.99
N ALA A 343 2.90 -10.37 9.08
CA ALA A 343 1.58 -9.79 9.37
C ALA A 343 1.02 -8.87 8.26
N PRO A 344 1.83 -8.05 7.55
CA PRO A 344 1.32 -7.20 6.45
C PRO A 344 0.57 -7.95 5.35
N TYR A 345 0.90 -9.22 5.10
CA TYR A 345 0.24 -10.06 4.11
C TYR A 345 -1.28 -10.21 4.37
N TYR A 346 -1.71 -10.17 5.62
CA TYR A 346 -3.13 -10.25 5.98
C TYR A 346 -3.91 -9.00 5.57
N GLY A 347 -3.27 -7.84 5.60
CA GLY A 347 -3.85 -6.59 5.13
C GLY A 347 -4.05 -6.61 3.62
N ALA A 348 -3.05 -7.13 2.90
CA ALA A 348 -3.12 -7.33 1.46
C ALA A 348 -4.25 -8.29 1.07
N TYR A 349 -4.33 -9.45 1.75
CA TYR A 349 -5.38 -10.44 1.52
C TYR A 349 -6.79 -9.90 1.83
N PHE A 350 -6.94 -9.15 2.93
CA PHE A 350 -8.20 -8.48 3.27
C PHE A 350 -8.61 -7.47 2.19
N ALA A 351 -7.69 -6.58 1.80
CA ALA A 351 -7.99 -5.54 0.82
C ALA A 351 -8.36 -6.13 -0.54
N ALA A 352 -7.66 -7.18 -0.98
CA ALA A 352 -8.00 -7.95 -2.17
C ALA A 352 -9.42 -8.56 -2.06
N SER A 353 -9.72 -9.22 -0.94
CA SER A 353 -11.04 -9.81 -0.66
C SER A 353 -12.17 -8.77 -0.64
N ALA A 354 -11.90 -7.56 -0.13
CA ALA A 354 -12.88 -6.49 -0.06
C ALA A 354 -13.26 -6.01 -1.48
N ILE A 355 -12.26 -5.81 -2.34
CA ILE A 355 -12.42 -5.23 -3.69
C ILE A 355 -12.93 -6.25 -4.73
N GLN A 356 -12.73 -7.55 -4.51
CA GLN A 356 -13.08 -8.61 -5.47
C GLN A 356 -14.47 -8.45 -6.10
N GLY A 357 -14.53 -8.24 -7.42
CA GLY A 357 -15.79 -8.11 -8.17
C GLY A 357 -16.58 -6.83 -7.90
N MET A 358 -16.00 -5.84 -7.20
CA MET A 358 -16.59 -4.53 -6.98
C MET A 358 -16.23 -3.58 -8.14
N SER A 359 -17.18 -2.75 -8.56
CA SER A 359 -17.01 -1.76 -9.63
C SER A 359 -16.78 -0.35 -9.11
N SER A 360 -17.21 -0.03 -7.89
CA SER A 360 -17.00 1.29 -7.28
C SER A 360 -16.84 1.22 -5.76
N ILE A 361 -16.21 2.25 -5.22
CA ILE A 361 -15.97 2.47 -3.79
C ILE A 361 -16.41 3.88 -3.40
N ALA A 362 -16.98 4.03 -2.20
CA ALA A 362 -17.22 5.30 -1.55
C ALA A 362 -16.68 5.25 -0.11
N GLN A 363 -16.11 6.35 0.37
CA GLN A 363 -15.88 6.56 1.80
C GLN A 363 -17.12 7.26 2.36
N VAL A 364 -17.66 6.75 3.47
CA VAL A 364 -18.91 7.24 4.06
C VAL A 364 -18.71 7.93 5.41
N ASP A 365 -17.52 7.80 6.01
CA ASP A 365 -17.10 8.62 7.15
C ASP A 365 -16.48 9.96 6.70
N ASP A 366 -16.13 10.83 7.66
CA ASP A 366 -15.61 12.18 7.40
C ASP A 366 -14.07 12.25 7.26
N GLY A 367 -13.37 11.14 7.43
CA GLY A 367 -11.92 11.00 7.36
C GLY A 367 -11.15 11.58 8.55
N LYS A 368 -11.82 11.95 9.65
CA LYS A 368 -11.18 12.69 10.76
C LYS A 368 -11.01 11.88 12.04
N SER A 369 -11.66 10.73 12.15
CA SER A 369 -11.64 9.90 13.35
C SER A 369 -10.71 8.69 13.19
N THR A 370 -10.68 7.82 14.20
CA THR A 370 -10.04 6.49 14.08
C THR A 370 -10.91 5.47 13.37
N LEU A 371 -12.18 5.78 13.11
CA LEU A 371 -13.06 4.95 12.29
C LEU A 371 -12.97 5.37 10.84
N GLY A 372 -12.66 4.41 9.98
CA GLY A 372 -12.88 4.49 8.54
C GLY A 372 -14.03 3.58 8.14
N VAL A 373 -14.94 4.08 7.31
CA VAL A 373 -16.08 3.31 6.80
C VAL A 373 -16.17 3.47 5.29
N TYR A 374 -16.20 2.35 4.59
CA TYR A 374 -16.28 2.30 3.13
C TYR A 374 -17.45 1.48 2.67
N SER A 375 -18.04 1.87 1.55
CA SER A 375 -19.04 1.10 0.82
C SER A 375 -18.48 0.66 -0.52
N LEU A 376 -18.70 -0.61 -0.88
CA LEU A 376 -18.29 -1.17 -2.14
C LEU A 376 -19.49 -1.74 -2.89
N TYR A 377 -19.53 -1.46 -4.19
CA TYR A 377 -20.67 -1.76 -5.05
C TYR A 377 -20.28 -2.70 -6.17
N ALA A 378 -21.16 -3.66 -6.49
CA ALA A 378 -21.09 -4.46 -7.71
C ALA A 378 -22.14 -3.90 -8.69
N GLY A 379 -21.68 -3.18 -9.71
CA GLY A 379 -22.55 -2.30 -10.50
C GLY A 379 -23.13 -1.21 -9.61
N PHE A 380 -24.46 -1.12 -9.55
CA PHE A 380 -25.18 -0.18 -8.68
C PHE A 380 -25.58 -0.78 -7.33
N ARG A 381 -25.30 -2.07 -7.08
CA ARG A 381 -25.72 -2.77 -5.86
C ARG A 381 -24.68 -2.63 -4.77
N LEU A 382 -25.04 -2.00 -3.65
CA LEU A 382 -24.25 -2.05 -2.42
C LEU A 382 -24.08 -3.51 -2.01
N SER A 383 -22.85 -4.02 -2.07
CA SER A 383 -22.58 -5.46 -1.88
C SER A 383 -21.66 -5.73 -0.70
N ARG A 384 -20.79 -4.78 -0.34
CA ARG A 384 -19.91 -4.89 0.82
C ARG A 384 -19.69 -3.55 1.51
N SER A 385 -19.29 -3.62 2.77
CA SER A 385 -18.76 -2.47 3.50
C SER A 385 -17.51 -2.88 4.29
N VAL A 386 -16.56 -1.96 4.44
CA VAL A 386 -15.42 -2.11 5.34
C VAL A 386 -15.61 -1.16 6.52
N VAL A 387 -15.56 -1.68 7.74
CA VAL A 387 -15.52 -0.89 8.98
C VAL A 387 -14.17 -1.10 9.64
N TYR A 388 -13.35 -0.06 9.66
CA TYR A 388 -11.97 -0.08 10.14
C TYR A 388 -11.84 0.76 11.41
N ASN A 389 -11.19 0.22 12.45
CA ASN A 389 -10.87 0.97 13.67
C ASN A 389 -9.36 1.03 13.89
N SER A 390 -8.77 2.18 13.56
CA SER A 390 -7.34 2.44 13.64
C SER A 390 -6.81 2.74 15.05
N ALA A 391 -7.67 2.72 16.08
CA ALA A 391 -7.24 2.98 17.45
C ALA A 391 -6.12 1.99 17.84
N TYR A 392 -5.02 2.54 18.37
CA TYR A 392 -3.83 1.76 18.68
C TYR A 392 -4.03 0.89 19.91
N PHE A 393 -3.77 -0.41 19.77
CA PHE A 393 -3.88 -1.40 20.83
C PHE A 393 -2.51 -2.00 21.13
N ALA A 394 -1.86 -1.47 22.17
CA ALA A 394 -0.49 -1.82 22.52
C ALA A 394 -0.40 -3.17 23.25
N ASN A 395 0.73 -3.86 23.09
CA ASN A 395 1.05 -5.07 23.86
C ASN A 395 1.30 -4.83 25.36
N SER A 396 1.37 -3.57 25.79
CA SER A 396 1.46 -3.16 27.19
C SER A 396 0.10 -2.89 27.84
N THR A 397 -1.00 -2.98 27.10
CA THR A 397 -2.34 -2.71 27.64
C THR A 397 -2.77 -3.83 28.59
N THR A 398 -3.13 -3.46 29.82
CA THR A 398 -3.57 -4.39 30.88
C THR A 398 -5.10 -4.47 31.00
N THR A 399 -5.82 -3.58 30.32
CA THR A 399 -7.28 -3.60 30.22
C THR A 399 -7.75 -4.38 29.00
N GLY A 400 -9.02 -4.78 28.97
CA GLY A 400 -9.61 -5.41 27.77
C GLY A 400 -9.55 -4.49 26.55
N ARG A 401 -9.50 -5.08 25.35
CA ARG A 401 -9.49 -4.32 24.08
C ARG A 401 -10.72 -3.41 24.02
N PRO A 402 -10.55 -2.08 23.93
CA PRO A 402 -11.69 -1.19 23.76
C PRO A 402 -12.33 -1.44 22.39
N SER A 403 -13.66 -1.36 22.33
CA SER A 403 -14.43 -1.52 21.09
C SER A 403 -15.36 -0.36 20.87
N GLN A 404 -15.68 -0.11 19.60
CA GLN A 404 -16.68 0.87 19.20
C GLN A 404 -17.86 0.14 18.56
N THR A 405 -19.06 0.51 18.97
CA THR A 405 -20.30 0.06 18.36
C THR A 405 -20.66 1.03 17.23
N VAL A 406 -20.83 0.51 16.02
CA VAL A 406 -21.12 1.27 14.81
C VAL A 406 -22.45 0.82 14.24
N VAL A 407 -23.32 1.77 13.89
CA VAL A 407 -24.61 1.52 13.27
C VAL A 407 -24.49 1.77 11.77
N LEU A 408 -24.83 0.77 10.96
CA LEU A 408 -24.83 0.84 9.50
C LEU A 408 -26.27 0.90 9.00
N THR A 409 -26.55 1.87 8.13
CA THR A 409 -27.86 2.11 7.52
C THR A 409 -27.72 2.15 5.98
N GLY A 410 -28.82 2.32 5.26
CA GLY A 410 -28.81 2.30 3.79
C GLY A 410 -28.65 0.89 3.19
N ILE A 411 -28.78 -0.16 4.01
CA ILE A 411 -28.77 -1.55 3.56
C ILE A 411 -30.10 -1.85 2.83
N PRO A 412 -30.08 -2.52 1.66
CA PRO A 412 -31.29 -2.79 0.88
C PRO A 412 -32.44 -3.41 1.68
N SER A 413 -33.67 -2.98 1.38
CA SER A 413 -34.88 -3.53 1.99
C SER A 413 -35.02 -5.01 1.65
N GLY A 414 -35.13 -5.87 2.67
CA GLY A 414 -35.27 -7.32 2.52
C GLY A 414 -34.15 -8.13 3.17
N SER A 415 -32.98 -7.53 3.43
CA SER A 415 -31.91 -8.19 4.19
C SER A 415 -32.34 -8.34 5.66
N THR A 416 -32.32 -9.58 6.17
CA THR A 416 -32.67 -9.91 7.57
C THR A 416 -31.44 -10.02 8.47
N SER A 417 -30.27 -10.21 7.88
CA SER A 417 -28.96 -10.16 8.51
C SER A 417 -27.89 -9.73 7.50
N VAL A 418 -26.74 -9.30 8.02
CA VAL A 418 -25.49 -9.20 7.27
C VAL A 418 -24.47 -10.15 7.88
N ARG A 419 -23.50 -10.60 7.07
CA ARG A 419 -22.40 -11.45 7.53
C ARG A 419 -21.13 -10.62 7.60
N THR A 420 -20.28 -10.83 8.60
CA THR A 420 -19.00 -10.11 8.69
C THR A 420 -17.83 -11.08 8.85
N LYS A 421 -16.68 -10.73 8.25
CA LYS A 421 -15.39 -11.34 8.55
C LYS A 421 -14.51 -10.33 9.27
N ARG A 422 -13.90 -10.75 10.36
CA ARG A 422 -13.02 -9.91 11.18
C ARG A 422 -11.55 -10.13 10.84
N LEU A 423 -10.83 -9.06 10.58
CA LEU A 423 -9.38 -9.00 10.62
C LEU A 423 -8.96 -8.57 12.03
N THR A 424 -8.24 -9.43 12.75
CA THR A 424 -7.78 -9.17 14.12
C THR A 424 -6.45 -9.89 14.41
N ALA A 425 -5.73 -9.40 15.42
CA ALA A 425 -4.53 -10.03 15.99
C ALA A 425 -4.41 -9.62 17.46
N PRO A 426 -3.57 -10.27 18.29
CA PRO A 426 -3.45 -9.93 19.71
C PRO A 426 -3.20 -8.44 20.01
N TYR A 427 -2.36 -7.75 19.23
CA TYR A 427 -2.00 -6.34 19.39
C TYR A 427 -1.72 -5.68 18.04
N SER A 428 -1.68 -4.34 17.99
CA SER A 428 -1.17 -3.63 16.81
C SER A 428 0.27 -4.03 16.48
N THR A 429 1.08 -4.32 17.50
CA THR A 429 2.49 -4.72 17.33
C THR A 429 2.67 -6.20 17.02
N SER A 430 1.59 -6.97 16.84
CA SER A 430 1.69 -8.41 16.62
C SER A 430 2.49 -8.79 15.39
N GLN A 431 3.36 -9.78 15.54
CA GLN A 431 4.21 -10.34 14.48
C GLN A 431 4.00 -11.85 14.40
N GLN A 432 3.68 -12.35 13.20
CA GLN A 432 3.36 -13.75 12.98
C GLN A 432 4.56 -14.67 13.22
N GLU A 433 5.75 -14.26 12.79
CA GLU A 433 7.01 -14.97 12.99
C GLU A 433 7.37 -15.15 14.48
N LEU A 434 6.73 -14.37 15.37
CA LEU A 434 6.84 -14.50 16.83
C LEU A 434 5.66 -15.26 17.46
N GLY A 435 4.83 -15.92 16.65
CA GLY A 435 3.66 -16.69 17.10
C GLY A 435 2.43 -15.84 17.43
N GLN A 436 2.45 -14.53 17.15
CA GLN A 436 1.33 -13.62 17.39
C GLN A 436 0.50 -13.46 16.12
N ASN A 437 -0.09 -14.57 15.69
CA ASN A 437 -0.69 -14.71 14.36
C ASN A 437 -1.93 -13.81 14.22
N PRO A 438 -1.97 -12.93 13.20
CA PRO A 438 -3.23 -12.33 12.76
C PRO A 438 -4.17 -13.40 12.20
N THR A 439 -5.46 -13.06 12.15
CA THR A 439 -6.47 -13.87 11.48
C THR A 439 -7.42 -13.00 10.68
N PHE A 440 -7.93 -13.52 9.56
CA PHE A 440 -9.05 -12.94 8.82
C PHE A 440 -10.18 -13.95 8.72
N GLY A 441 -11.32 -13.66 9.35
CA GLY A 441 -12.43 -14.61 9.45
C GLY A 441 -12.00 -15.92 10.13
N GLY A 442 -11.12 -15.86 11.13
CA GLY A 442 -10.62 -17.04 11.84
C GLY A 442 -9.52 -17.83 11.13
N GLN A 443 -9.12 -17.44 9.90
CA GLN A 443 -8.06 -18.11 9.16
C GLN A 443 -6.71 -17.39 9.29
N SER A 444 -5.64 -18.18 9.38
CA SER A 444 -4.23 -17.74 9.32
C SER A 444 -3.51 -18.37 8.13
N PHE A 445 -2.25 -18.00 7.90
CA PHE A 445 -1.41 -18.57 6.85
C PHE A 445 -0.16 -19.23 7.45
N ALA A 446 0.12 -20.45 7.03
CA ALA A 446 1.25 -21.22 7.54
C ALA A 446 2.60 -20.57 7.18
N ASN A 447 3.49 -20.47 8.16
CA ASN A 447 4.89 -20.14 7.91
C ASN A 447 5.52 -21.16 6.94
N GLY A 448 6.34 -20.68 6.00
CA GLY A 448 7.09 -21.49 5.04
C GLY A 448 6.30 -21.97 3.81
N THR A 449 4.99 -22.20 3.92
CA THR A 449 4.16 -22.68 2.79
C THR A 449 3.06 -21.73 2.37
N CYS A 450 2.68 -20.76 3.20
CA CYS A 450 1.57 -19.84 2.96
C CYS A 450 0.20 -20.52 2.81
N LEU A 451 0.06 -21.81 3.16
CA LEU A 451 -1.24 -22.49 3.13
C LEU A 451 -2.18 -21.86 4.15
N ALA A 452 -3.43 -21.62 3.77
CA ALA A 452 -4.46 -21.18 4.70
C ALA A 452 -4.67 -22.24 5.79
N GLN A 453 -4.84 -21.79 7.02
CA GLN A 453 -5.03 -22.60 8.23
C GLN A 453 -6.25 -22.11 9.00
N GLY A 454 -6.84 -23.00 9.79
CA GLY A 454 -8.05 -22.69 10.54
C GLY A 454 -9.32 -22.81 9.69
N VAL A 455 -10.45 -22.56 10.34
CA VAL A 455 -11.78 -22.65 9.72
C VAL A 455 -12.27 -21.24 9.41
N GLU A 456 -12.75 -21.05 8.19
CA GLU A 456 -13.39 -19.79 7.81
C GLU A 456 -14.65 -19.57 8.64
N ASN A 457 -14.75 -18.40 9.25
CA ASN A 457 -15.81 -18.02 10.15
C ASN A 457 -16.41 -16.67 9.76
N PHE A 458 -17.73 -16.58 9.89
CA PHE A 458 -18.50 -15.35 9.71
C PHE A 458 -19.29 -15.04 10.98
N GLU A 459 -19.30 -13.78 11.39
CA GLU A 459 -20.24 -13.31 12.41
C GLU A 459 -21.55 -12.92 11.71
N SER A 460 -22.69 -13.38 12.23
CA SER A 460 -24.01 -13.00 11.71
C SER A 460 -24.57 -11.85 12.54
N VAL A 461 -24.89 -10.73 11.88
CA VAL A 461 -25.43 -9.52 12.51
C VAL A 461 -26.87 -9.35 12.04
N LYS A 462 -27.83 -9.52 12.96
CA LYS A 462 -29.26 -9.39 12.66
C LYS A 462 -29.61 -7.94 12.37
N MET A 463 -30.39 -7.71 11.32
CA MET A 463 -30.94 -6.40 11.00
C MET A 463 -32.08 -6.05 11.97
N THR A 464 -32.07 -4.82 12.50
CA THR A 464 -33.16 -4.28 13.32
C THR A 464 -33.56 -2.92 12.76
N ASN A 465 -34.85 -2.74 12.41
CA ASN A 465 -35.36 -1.50 11.80
C ASN A 465 -34.56 -1.02 10.57
N GLY A 466 -34.10 -1.96 9.73
CA GLY A 466 -33.28 -1.65 8.55
C GLY A 466 -31.82 -1.28 8.84
N GLN A 467 -31.33 -1.54 10.06
CA GLN A 467 -29.96 -1.19 10.48
C GLN A 467 -29.20 -2.44 10.93
N ALA A 468 -27.89 -2.48 10.63
CA ALA A 468 -26.95 -3.44 11.21
C ALA A 468 -26.10 -2.74 12.26
N THR A 469 -26.01 -3.30 13.46
CA THR A 469 -25.14 -2.77 14.52
C THR A 469 -23.96 -3.72 14.72
N VAL A 470 -22.75 -3.25 14.42
CA VAL A 470 -21.51 -4.03 14.50
C VAL A 470 -20.60 -3.50 15.60
N SER A 471 -19.74 -4.36 16.15
CA SER A 471 -18.70 -3.97 17.10
C SER A 471 -17.31 -4.21 16.53
N VAL A 472 -16.46 -3.19 16.56
CA VAL A 472 -15.09 -3.23 16.05
C VAL A 472 -14.11 -2.78 17.15
N GLY A 473 -13.22 -3.68 17.55
CA GLY A 473 -12.17 -3.42 18.52
C GLY A 473 -11.13 -2.44 17.99
N ALA A 474 -10.40 -1.79 18.90
CA ALA A 474 -9.19 -1.05 18.53
C ALA A 474 -8.23 -1.97 17.77
N SER A 475 -7.70 -1.52 16.64
CA SER A 475 -6.87 -2.33 15.73
C SER A 475 -7.59 -3.58 15.22
N GLU A 476 -8.81 -3.39 14.72
CA GLU A 476 -9.56 -4.42 14.00
C GLU A 476 -10.21 -3.82 12.75
N ALA A 477 -10.54 -4.68 11.80
CA ALA A 477 -11.38 -4.32 10.66
C ALA A 477 -12.44 -5.40 10.43
N LEU A 478 -13.61 -4.99 9.95
CA LEU A 478 -14.69 -5.86 9.52
C LEU A 478 -14.91 -5.71 8.03
N LEU A 479 -14.95 -6.82 7.31
CA LEU A 479 -15.55 -6.89 5.99
C LEU A 479 -17.00 -7.38 6.14
N VAL A 480 -17.94 -6.48 5.89
CA VAL A 480 -19.39 -6.73 5.94
C VAL A 480 -19.86 -7.14 4.55
N TYR A 481 -20.51 -8.29 4.45
CA TYR A 481 -21.15 -8.80 3.25
C TYR A 481 -22.64 -8.50 3.32
N ILE A 482 -23.15 -7.85 2.27
CA ILE A 482 -24.53 -7.41 2.16
C ILE A 482 -25.14 -8.22 1.01
N ASP A 483 -25.94 -9.22 1.37
CA ASP A 483 -26.59 -10.17 0.46
C ASP A 483 -28.01 -9.72 0.09
#